data_AF-A0A1H9PGM8-F1
#
_entry.id   AF-A0A1H9PGM8-F1
#
_cell.length_a   1.000
_cell.length_b   1.000
_cell.length_c   1.000
_cell.angle_alpha   90.00
_cell.angle_beta   90.00
_cell.angle_gamma   90.00
#
_symmetry.space_group_name_H-M   'P 1'
#
loop_
_entity.id
_entity.type
_entity.pdbx_description
1 polymer ?
#
loop_
_entity_poly.entity_id
_entity_poly.type
_entity_poly.pdbx_seq_one_letter_code
_entity_poly.pdbx_strand_id
1 'polypeptide(L)'
;MTNIDYKQLNGLALAYIGDGIYDLYIREYVLEKGLTQPNRLHRATTSYVSAKAQSRIMHSLLETADYLTEEELSYYKRGRNAKSHTSAKNADVTTYRVATGFEALCGYLYLSKQQTRLEEIFARSIAIIEETSNEL
;
A
#
# COMPACT_ATOMS: atom_id res chain seq x y z
N MET A 1 -10.92 -18.63 -18.67
CA MET A 1 -10.64 -17.52 -17.75
C MET A 1 -11.87 -16.65 -17.69
N THR A 2 -12.45 -16.44 -16.51
CA THR A 2 -13.56 -15.51 -16.31
C THR A 2 -13.04 -14.09 -16.52
N ASN A 3 -13.76 -13.31 -17.34
CA ASN A 3 -13.44 -11.90 -17.60
C ASN A 3 -13.90 -11.10 -16.37
N ILE A 4 -13.06 -11.03 -15.33
CA ILE A 4 -13.38 -10.30 -14.10
C ILE A 4 -13.25 -8.81 -14.40
N ASP A 5 -14.36 -8.09 -14.31
CA ASP A 5 -14.34 -6.62 -14.34
C ASP A 5 -13.76 -6.10 -13.02
N TYR A 6 -12.44 -5.86 -13.02
CA TYR A 6 -11.70 -5.43 -11.85
C TYR A 6 -12.20 -4.11 -11.27
N LYS A 7 -12.87 -3.27 -12.07
CA LYS A 7 -13.46 -2.01 -11.61
C LYS A 7 -14.66 -2.25 -10.68
N GLN A 8 -15.28 -3.42 -10.73
CA GLN A 8 -16.40 -3.81 -9.87
C GLN A 8 -15.99 -4.57 -8.60
N LEU A 9 -14.69 -4.85 -8.42
CA LEU A 9 -14.24 -5.50 -7.20
C LEU A 9 -14.47 -4.61 -5.97
N ASN A 10 -14.87 -5.27 -4.88
CA ASN A 10 -15.01 -4.60 -3.58
C ASN A 10 -13.63 -4.22 -3.03
N GLY A 11 -13.61 -3.26 -2.08
CA GLY A 11 -12.37 -2.73 -1.53
C GLY A 11 -11.47 -3.77 -0.88
N LEU A 12 -12.03 -4.79 -0.23
CA LEU A 12 -11.24 -5.86 0.41
C LEU A 12 -10.59 -6.79 -0.62
N ALA A 13 -11.28 -7.08 -1.73
CA ALA A 13 -10.72 -7.88 -2.80
C ALA A 13 -9.56 -7.17 -3.52
N LEU A 14 -9.68 -5.84 -3.70
CA LEU A 14 -8.58 -5.02 -4.22
C LEU A 14 -7.41 -4.97 -3.23
N ALA A 15 -7.70 -4.77 -1.94
CA ALA A 15 -6.67 -4.74 -0.90
C ALA A 15 -5.92 -6.08 -0.82
N TYR A 16 -6.64 -7.20 -0.91
CA TYR A 16 -6.04 -8.54 -0.87
C TYR A 16 -4.93 -8.74 -1.93
N ILE A 17 -5.17 -8.35 -3.18
CA ILE A 17 -4.14 -8.47 -4.22
C ILE A 17 -3.07 -7.37 -4.09
N GLY A 18 -3.47 -6.16 -3.68
CA GLY A 18 -2.56 -5.03 -3.51
C GLY A 18 -1.53 -5.24 -2.41
N ASP A 19 -1.92 -5.83 -1.28
CA ASP A 19 -1.02 -6.23 -0.19
C ASP A 19 0.08 -7.18 -0.71
N GLY A 20 -0.31 -8.22 -1.43
CA GLY A 20 0.65 -9.18 -1.99
C GLY A 20 1.62 -8.57 -3.02
N ILE A 21 1.14 -7.67 -3.88
CA ILE A 21 2.00 -7.00 -4.87
C ILE A 21 2.94 -6.00 -4.23
N TYR A 22 2.48 -5.23 -3.24
CA TYR A 22 3.34 -4.31 -2.52
C TYR A 22 4.40 -5.03 -1.67
N ASP A 23 4.01 -6.11 -0.96
CA ASP A 23 4.96 -6.93 -0.19
C ASP A 23 6.03 -7.57 -1.09
N LEU A 24 5.65 -8.09 -2.26
CA LEU A 24 6.61 -8.63 -3.22
C LEU A 24 7.60 -7.57 -3.70
N TYR A 25 7.10 -6.40 -4.12
CA TYR A 25 7.95 -5.32 -4.60
C TYR A 25 8.95 -4.85 -3.53
N ILE A 26 8.50 -4.70 -2.28
CA ILE A 26 9.39 -4.32 -1.17
C ILE A 26 10.43 -5.41 -0.89
N ARG A 27 10.06 -6.69 -0.98
CA ARG A 27 11.05 -7.78 -0.80
C ARG A 27 12.12 -7.76 -1.87
N GLU A 28 11.75 -7.50 -3.13
CA GLU A 28 12.70 -7.33 -4.23
C GLU A 28 13.64 -6.15 -3.96
N TYR A 29 13.09 -4.99 -3.61
CA TYR A 29 13.88 -3.80 -3.25
C TYR A 29 14.85 -4.05 -2.08
N VAL A 30 14.41 -4.72 -1.02
CA VAL A 30 15.27 -5.03 0.15
C VAL A 30 16.38 -6.03 -0.24
N LEU A 31 16.10 -6.99 -1.13
CA LEU A 31 17.10 -7.91 -1.67
C LEU A 31 18.13 -7.17 -2.55
N GLU A 32 17.69 -6.24 -3.39
CA GLU A 32 18.56 -5.42 -4.26
C GLU A 32 19.52 -4.55 -3.46
N LYS A 33 19.15 -4.16 -2.23
CA LYS A 33 20.04 -3.51 -1.27
C LYS A 33 21.13 -4.41 -0.68
N GLY A 34 21.20 -5.68 -1.07
CA GLY A 34 22.22 -6.64 -0.62
C GLY A 34 21.96 -7.23 0.77
N LEU A 35 20.75 -7.08 1.32
CA LEU A 35 20.36 -7.74 2.56
C LEU A 35 20.06 -9.22 2.28
N THR A 36 20.79 -10.12 2.93
CA THR A 36 20.66 -11.58 2.68
C THR A 36 20.31 -12.39 3.93
N GLN A 37 20.42 -11.81 5.13
CA GLN A 37 20.10 -12.51 6.38
C GLN A 37 18.58 -12.50 6.63
N PRO A 38 17.91 -13.67 6.83
CA PRO A 38 16.45 -13.75 6.98
C PRO A 38 15.85 -12.81 8.05
N ASN A 39 16.47 -12.72 9.22
CA ASN A 39 16.01 -11.83 10.30
C ASN A 39 16.19 -10.34 9.98
N ARG A 40 17.12 -9.99 9.09
CA ARG A 40 17.29 -8.61 8.62
C ARG A 40 16.31 -8.30 7.50
N LEU A 41 16.14 -9.24 6.56
CA LEU A 41 15.13 -9.17 5.50
C LEU A 41 13.74 -8.92 6.08
N HIS A 42 13.29 -9.77 7.01
CA HIS A 42 11.97 -9.63 7.60
C HIS A 42 11.78 -8.26 8.28
N ARG A 43 12.73 -7.85 9.13
CA ARG A 43 12.66 -6.54 9.81
C ARG A 43 12.66 -5.36 8.84
N ALA A 44 13.50 -5.41 7.81
CA ALA A 44 13.55 -4.38 6.78
C ALA A 44 12.24 -4.34 5.99
N THR A 45 11.72 -5.47 5.52
CA THR A 45 10.43 -5.50 4.82
C THR A 45 9.29 -4.95 5.70
N THR A 46 9.21 -5.39 6.97
CA THR A 46 8.17 -4.92 7.91
C THR A 46 8.16 -3.41 8.12
N SER A 47 9.31 -2.71 8.02
CA SER A 47 9.34 -1.25 8.16
C SER A 47 8.63 -0.51 7.02
N TYR A 48 8.44 -1.14 5.86
CA TYR A 48 7.69 -0.58 4.72
C TYR A 48 6.26 -1.09 4.64
N VAL A 49 6.01 -2.36 4.99
CA VAL A 49 4.72 -3.02 4.74
C VAL A 49 3.76 -3.01 5.92
N SER A 50 4.19 -2.60 7.12
CA SER A 50 3.28 -2.53 8.27
C SER A 50 2.12 -1.54 8.05
N ALA A 51 0.96 -1.79 8.67
CA ALA A 51 -0.20 -0.89 8.58
C ALA A 51 0.14 0.56 8.97
N LYS A 52 1.04 0.76 9.96
CA LYS A 52 1.53 2.09 10.34
C LYS A 52 2.35 2.75 9.23
N ALA A 53 3.25 1.99 8.59
CA ALA A 53 4.06 2.47 7.47
C ALA A 53 3.18 2.84 6.27
N GLN A 54 2.26 1.95 5.87
CA GLN A 54 1.31 2.22 4.79
C GLN A 54 0.39 3.40 5.10
N SER A 55 -0.08 3.53 6.34
CA SER A 55 -0.88 4.69 6.76
C SER A 55 -0.10 5.99 6.62
N ARG A 56 1.17 6.01 7.03
CA ARG A 56 2.05 7.17 6.87
C ARG A 56 2.26 7.52 5.40
N ILE A 57 2.61 6.53 4.57
CA ILE A 57 2.75 6.70 3.11
C ILE A 57 1.51 7.40 2.56
N MET A 58 0.34 6.83 2.82
CA MET A 58 -0.91 7.33 2.29
C MET A 58 -1.23 8.76 2.77
N HIS A 59 -0.92 9.11 4.02
CA HIS A 59 -1.05 10.49 4.50
C HIS A 59 -0.14 11.45 3.71
N SER A 60 1.15 11.11 3.54
CA SER A 60 2.08 11.94 2.76
C SER A 60 1.68 12.08 1.28
N LEU A 61 1.13 11.02 0.68
CA LEU A 61 0.59 11.08 -0.68
C LEU A 61 -0.63 12.01 -0.79
N LEU A 62 -1.50 12.02 0.22
CA LEU A 62 -2.69 12.89 0.26
C LEU A 62 -2.34 14.36 0.55
N GLU A 63 -1.25 14.61 1.28
CA GLU A 63 -0.75 15.97 1.55
C GLU A 63 -0.03 16.57 0.34
N THR A 64 0.47 15.73 -0.56
CA THR A 64 1.08 16.19 -1.82
C THR A 64 -0.04 16.58 -2.79
N ALA A 65 -0.16 17.88 -3.06
CA ALA A 65 -1.19 18.43 -3.94
C ALA A 65 -1.20 17.73 -5.31
N ASP A 66 -2.39 17.29 -5.74
CA ASP A 66 -2.66 16.64 -7.02
C ASP A 66 -1.80 15.40 -7.33
N TYR A 67 -1.18 14.79 -6.30
CA TYR A 67 -0.38 13.59 -6.52
C TYR A 67 -1.26 12.42 -6.96
N LEU A 68 -2.45 12.28 -6.39
CA LEU A 68 -3.40 11.23 -6.75
C LEU A 68 -4.55 11.79 -7.58
N THR A 69 -4.93 11.06 -8.62
CA THR A 69 -6.10 11.39 -9.43
C THR A 69 -7.41 11.13 -8.67
N GLU A 70 -8.52 11.71 -9.14
CA GLU A 70 -9.84 11.46 -8.55
C GLU A 70 -10.23 9.97 -8.60
N GLU A 71 -9.87 9.27 -9.68
CA GLU A 71 -10.15 7.83 -9.84
C GLU A 71 -9.34 7.03 -8.81
N GLU A 72 -8.04 7.30 -8.67
CA GLU A 72 -7.16 6.67 -7.66
C GLU A 72 -7.69 6.89 -6.24
N LEU A 73 -8.09 8.14 -5.93
CA LEU A 73 -8.66 8.49 -4.63
C LEU A 73 -9.97 7.73 -4.36
N SER A 74 -10.76 7.44 -5.40
CA SER A 74 -12.00 6.68 -5.27
C SER A 74 -11.74 5.22 -4.84
N TYR A 75 -10.71 4.57 -5.40
CA TYR A 75 -10.33 3.21 -5.05
C TYR A 75 -9.69 3.14 -3.66
N TYR A 76 -8.86 4.13 -3.31
CA TYR A 76 -8.38 4.29 -1.94
C TYR A 76 -9.55 4.39 -0.94
N LYS A 77 -10.53 5.27 -1.19
CA LYS A 77 -11.71 5.44 -0.34
C LYS A 77 -12.53 4.15 -0.25
N ARG A 78 -12.62 3.38 -1.34
CA ARG A 78 -13.32 2.08 -1.37
C ARG A 78 -12.69 1.07 -0.42
N GLY A 79 -11.36 0.95 -0.42
CA GLY A 79 -10.63 0.12 0.54
C GLY A 79 -10.80 0.63 1.98
N ARG A 80 -10.56 1.93 2.21
CA ARG A 80 -10.63 2.54 3.55
C ARG A 80 -12.00 2.43 4.22
N ASN A 81 -13.06 2.46 3.43
CA ASN A 81 -14.42 2.37 3.93
C ASN A 81 -14.98 0.94 3.91
N ALA A 82 -14.20 -0.04 3.44
CA ALA A 82 -14.60 -1.42 3.55
C ALA A 82 -14.69 -1.81 5.04
N LYS A 83 -15.82 -2.42 5.42
CA LYS A 83 -16.04 -2.89 6.79
C LYS A 83 -15.22 -4.15 6.99
N SER A 84 -14.10 -4.06 7.70
CA SER A 84 -13.41 -5.23 8.25
C SER A 84 -14.05 -5.59 9.61
N HIS A 85 -14.27 -6.88 9.86
CA HIS A 85 -14.79 -7.38 11.14
C HIS A 85 -13.71 -7.42 12.24
N THR A 86 -12.87 -6.40 12.36
CA THR A 86 -11.74 -6.41 13.30
C THR A 86 -12.08 -5.73 14.63
N SER A 87 -11.86 -6.43 15.74
CA SER A 87 -12.09 -6.03 17.14
C SER A 87 -11.02 -5.07 17.72
N ALA A 88 -10.25 -4.36 16.89
CA ALA A 88 -9.11 -3.57 17.34
C ALA A 88 -9.51 -2.28 18.09
N LYS A 89 -8.62 -1.73 18.91
CA LYS A 89 -8.84 -0.45 19.61
C LYS A 89 -9.00 0.68 18.58
N ASN A 90 -9.81 1.70 18.89
CA ASN A 90 -10.18 2.76 17.93
C ASN A 90 -9.00 3.41 17.16
N ALA A 91 -7.86 3.66 17.82
CA ALA A 91 -6.67 4.25 17.18
C ALA A 91 -6.03 3.29 16.15
N ASP A 92 -6.06 1.98 16.43
CA ASP A 92 -5.59 0.98 15.50
C ASP A 92 -6.55 0.86 14.31
N VAL A 93 -7.87 0.95 14.55
CA VAL A 93 -8.88 0.84 13.47
C VAL A 93 -8.67 1.87 12.37
N THR A 94 -8.39 3.14 12.71
CA THR A 94 -8.14 4.17 11.69
C THR A 94 -6.90 3.84 10.87
N THR A 95 -5.80 3.45 11.53
CA THR A 95 -4.55 3.07 10.86
C THR A 95 -4.75 1.92 9.89
N TYR A 96 -5.44 0.86 10.33
CA TYR A 96 -5.76 -0.30 9.47
C TYR A 96 -6.64 0.10 8.30
N ARG A 97 -7.65 0.95 8.50
CA ARG A 97 -8.50 1.42 7.40
C ARG A 97 -7.69 2.22 6.37
N VAL A 98 -6.77 3.07 6.80
CA VAL A 98 -5.92 3.81 5.85
C VAL A 98 -5.01 2.84 5.08
N ALA A 99 -4.38 1.89 5.76
CA ALA A 99 -3.56 0.84 5.14
C ALA A 99 -4.36 0.03 4.11
N THR A 100 -5.55 -0.47 4.47
CA THR A 100 -6.44 -1.18 3.53
C THR A 100 -6.86 -0.31 2.34
N GLY A 101 -6.99 1.00 2.53
CA GLY A 101 -7.17 1.95 1.44
C GLY A 101 -5.97 1.98 0.49
N PHE A 102 -4.75 2.05 1.03
CA PHE A 102 -3.52 2.03 0.25
C PHE A 102 -3.37 0.72 -0.53
N GLU A 103 -3.60 -0.43 0.11
CA GLU A 103 -3.60 -1.74 -0.55
C GLU A 103 -4.63 -1.78 -1.68
N ALA A 104 -5.84 -1.26 -1.48
CA ALA A 104 -6.86 -1.24 -2.52
C ALA A 104 -6.48 -0.37 -3.73
N LEU A 105 -5.79 0.77 -3.52
CA LEU A 105 -5.23 1.57 -4.59
C LEU A 105 -4.19 0.78 -5.40
N CYS A 106 -3.26 0.10 -4.71
CA CYS A 106 -2.23 -0.72 -5.35
C CYS A 106 -2.86 -1.86 -6.17
N GLY A 107 -3.86 -2.53 -5.60
CA GLY A 107 -4.60 -3.60 -6.29
C GLY A 107 -5.34 -3.10 -7.52
N TYR A 108 -5.95 -1.90 -7.47
CA TYR A 108 -6.57 -1.27 -8.64
C TYR A 108 -5.55 -1.03 -9.75
N LEU A 109 -4.45 -0.35 -9.46
CA LEU A 109 -3.41 -0.02 -10.45
C LEU A 109 -2.83 -1.29 -11.08
N TYR A 110 -2.55 -2.33 -10.29
CA TYR A 110 -2.07 -3.61 -10.77
C TYR A 110 -3.06 -4.32 -11.70
N LEU A 111 -4.32 -4.45 -11.29
CA LEU A 111 -5.35 -5.17 -12.06
C LEU A 111 -5.76 -4.41 -13.33
N SER A 112 -5.73 -3.09 -13.30
CA SER A 112 -5.96 -2.23 -14.46
C SER A 112 -4.74 -2.07 -15.37
N LYS A 113 -3.63 -2.78 -15.09
CA LYS A 113 -2.40 -2.82 -15.88
C LYS A 113 -1.70 -1.45 -16.01
N GLN A 114 -1.88 -0.58 -15.01
CA GLN A 114 -1.22 0.72 -14.94
C GLN A 114 0.16 0.59 -14.28
N GLN A 115 1.03 -0.22 -14.89
CA GLN A 115 2.31 -0.64 -14.30
C GLN A 115 3.22 0.55 -13.97
N THR A 116 3.41 1.48 -14.92
CA THR A 116 4.24 2.67 -14.70
C THR A 116 3.76 3.47 -13.49
N ARG A 117 2.45 3.65 -13.37
CA ARG A 117 1.86 4.40 -12.27
C ARG A 117 2.00 3.66 -10.94
N LEU A 118 1.86 2.34 -10.94
CA LEU A 118 2.09 1.51 -9.76
C LEU A 118 3.54 1.64 -9.26
N GLU A 119 4.51 1.59 -10.17
CA GLU A 119 5.94 1.77 -9.85
C GLU A 119 6.22 3.17 -9.29
N GLU A 120 5.59 4.22 -9.83
CA GLU A 120 5.69 5.58 -9.25
C GLU A 120 5.18 5.64 -7.81
N ILE A 121 4.02 5.03 -7.52
CA ILE A 121 3.49 4.94 -6.16
C ILE A 121 4.47 4.20 -5.25
N PHE A 122 5.04 3.08 -5.70
CA PHE A 122 5.97 2.29 -4.89
C PHE A 122 7.31 2.97 -4.65
N ALA A 123 7.89 3.59 -5.67
CA ALA A 123 9.11 4.38 -5.54
C ALA A 123 8.91 5.55 -4.56
N ARG A 124 7.77 6.26 -4.66
CA ARG A 124 7.46 7.34 -3.70
C ARG A 124 7.21 6.81 -2.29
N SER A 125 6.57 5.65 -2.16
CA SER A 125 6.35 4.99 -0.87
C SER A 125 7.67 4.69 -0.17
N ILE A 126 8.66 4.15 -0.90
CA ILE A 126 10.01 3.92 -0.38
C ILE A 126 10.62 5.23 0.10
N ALA A 127 10.63 6.27 -0.74
CA ALA A 127 11.22 7.57 -0.41
C ALA A 127 10.64 8.15 0.89
N ILE A 128 9.30 8.12 1.07
CA ILE A 128 8.63 8.60 2.28
C ILE A 128 9.11 7.84 3.54
N ILE A 129 9.26 6.52 3.45
CA ILE A 129 9.70 5.70 4.60
C ILE A 129 11.16 5.98 4.94
N GLU A 130 12.01 6.17 3.93
CA GLU A 130 13.44 6.46 4.12
C GLU A 130 13.68 7.87 4.65
N GLU A 131 12.97 8.88 4.12
CA GLU A 131 12.99 10.26 4.60
C GLU A 131 12.67 10.30 6.10
N THR A 132 11.62 9.59 6.53
CA THR A 132 11.23 9.51 7.95
C THR A 132 12.27 8.81 8.81
N SER A 133 13.01 7.84 8.26
CA SER A 133 14.01 7.08 9.01
C SER A 133 15.31 7.86 9.25
N ASN A 134 15.57 8.88 8.43
CA ASN A 134 16.74 9.76 8.55
C ASN A 134 16.51 10.97 9.48
N GLU A 135 15.28 11.19 9.94
CA GLU A 135 14.91 12.28 10.87
C GLU A 135 14.98 11.86 12.36
N LEU A 136 15.46 10.65 12.65
CA LEU A 136 15.62 10.07 14.00
C LEU A 136 17.08 9.75 14.29
#